data_AF-A0A914DA41-F1
#
_entry.id   AF-A0A914DA41-F1
#
_cell.length_a   1.000
_cell.length_b   1.000
_cell.length_c   1.000
_cell.angle_alpha   90.00
_cell.angle_beta   90.00
_cell.angle_gamma   90.00
#
_symmetry.space_group_name_H-M   'P 1'
#
loop_
_entity.id
_entity.type
_entity.pdbx_description
1 polymer ?
#
loop_
_entity_poly.entity_id
_entity_poly.type
_entity_poly.pdbx_seq_one_letter_code
_entity_poly.pdbx_strand_id
1 'polypeptide(L)'
;MYRVFKQESSDVNQDICKNQISCQYGGYPNPHDCTKCKCPAGLAGVLCESLPISTFGCGGELFATAVWQTLTNTIEGECFWRINAPTNQRIHFEVLEANFECDSSCAENYLEIKHTDNFQRTGFRQCCNAAPGPIISQQNQVLVFSRSSKPSANFTIRYII
;
A
#
# COMPACT_ATOMS: atom_id res chain seq x y z
N MET A 1 -11.38 -40.51 9.73
CA MET A 1 -11.26 -40.01 8.34
C MET A 1 -11.16 -38.49 8.39
N TYR A 2 -9.98 -37.95 8.69
CA TYR A 2 -9.78 -36.50 8.74
C TYR A 2 -9.09 -36.06 7.45
N ARG A 3 -9.82 -35.34 6.59
CA ARG A 3 -9.23 -34.64 5.44
C ARG A 3 -8.59 -33.36 5.95
N VAL A 4 -7.27 -33.29 5.85
CA VAL A 4 -6.50 -32.06 6.02
C VAL A 4 -6.78 -31.18 4.79
N PHE A 5 -7.35 -30.00 5.00
CA PHE A 5 -7.43 -28.96 3.97
C PHE A 5 -6.03 -28.40 3.76
N LYS A 6 -5.40 -28.72 2.62
CA LYS A 6 -4.18 -28.05 2.18
C LYS A 6 -4.53 -26.65 1.71
N GLN A 7 -3.77 -25.69 2.22
CA GLN A 7 -3.81 -24.27 1.91
C GLN A 7 -3.21 -24.07 0.51
N GLU A 8 -4.07 -23.90 -0.51
CA GLU A 8 -3.66 -23.60 -1.88
C GLU A 8 -3.60 -22.09 -2.08
N SER A 9 -2.40 -21.50 -2.12
CA SER A 9 -2.23 -20.14 -2.67
C SER A 9 -0.85 -19.81 -3.26
N SER A 10 0.04 -20.78 -3.56
CA SER A 10 1.34 -20.48 -4.20
C SER A 10 1.62 -21.21 -5.52
N ASP A 11 0.96 -22.35 -5.80
CA ASP A 11 1.47 -23.26 -6.85
C ASP A 11 0.59 -23.35 -8.11
N VAL A 12 -0.59 -22.71 -8.16
CA VAL A 12 -1.51 -22.82 -9.31
C VAL A 12 -1.09 -21.93 -10.50
N ASN A 13 -0.27 -20.89 -10.28
CA ASN A 13 0.01 -19.87 -11.30
C ASN A 13 1.23 -20.14 -12.19
N GLN A 14 2.10 -21.10 -11.84
CA GLN A 14 3.29 -21.39 -12.64
C GLN A 14 2.98 -22.22 -13.91
N ASP A 15 1.86 -22.94 -13.95
CA ASP A 15 1.52 -23.80 -15.10
C ASP A 15 0.91 -23.04 -16.29
N ILE A 16 0.30 -21.87 -16.06
CA ILE A 16 -0.34 -21.08 -17.12
C ILE A 16 0.72 -20.28 -17.89
N CYS A 17 1.60 -19.60 -17.17
CA CYS A 17 2.67 -18.81 -17.75
C CYS A 17 3.98 -19.60 -17.81
N LYS A 18 4.22 -20.21 -18.97
CA LYS A 18 5.46 -20.98 -19.25
C LYS A 18 6.74 -20.14 -19.16
N ASN A 19 6.62 -18.84 -19.43
CA ASN A 19 7.71 -17.88 -19.25
C ASN A 19 7.54 -17.16 -17.91
N GLN A 20 8.56 -17.23 -17.06
CA GLN A 20 8.54 -16.63 -15.73
C GLN A 20 9.05 -15.19 -15.80
N ILE A 21 8.14 -14.22 -15.74
CA ILE A 21 8.46 -12.81 -15.51
C ILE A 21 8.69 -12.57 -14.01
N SER A 22 9.70 -11.77 -13.64
CA SER A 22 10.04 -11.51 -12.24
C SER A 22 9.27 -10.32 -11.68
N CYS A 23 8.11 -10.61 -11.09
CA CYS A 23 7.27 -9.60 -10.44
C CYS A 23 7.87 -9.12 -9.12
N GLN A 24 7.75 -7.83 -8.86
CA GLN A 24 8.22 -7.16 -7.66
C GLN A 24 7.14 -7.14 -6.56
N TYR A 25 7.57 -6.92 -5.32
CA TYR A 25 6.71 -6.68 -4.16
C TYR A 25 5.63 -7.74 -3.91
N GLY A 26 5.89 -8.98 -4.33
CA GLY A 26 4.94 -10.08 -4.19
C GLY A 26 3.82 -10.09 -5.23
N GLY A 27 3.96 -9.35 -6.33
CA GLY A 27 3.14 -9.58 -7.53
C GLY A 27 3.38 -10.97 -8.11
N TYR A 28 2.48 -11.40 -8.99
CA TYR A 28 2.57 -12.69 -9.68
C TYR A 28 2.25 -12.54 -11.18
N PRO A 29 2.74 -13.42 -12.06
CA PRO A 29 2.45 -13.34 -13.49
C PRO A 29 0.93 -13.34 -13.74
N ASN A 30 0.44 -12.43 -14.58
CA ASN A 30 -0.98 -12.36 -14.88
C ASN A 30 -1.41 -13.58 -15.72
N PRO A 31 -2.34 -14.42 -15.24
CA PRO A 31 -2.73 -15.65 -15.95
C PRO A 31 -3.41 -15.42 -17.30
N HIS A 32 -3.90 -14.20 -17.54
CA HIS A 32 -4.53 -13.82 -18.81
C HIS A 32 -3.57 -13.06 -19.75
N ASP A 33 -2.39 -12.67 -19.25
CA ASP A 33 -1.38 -11.93 -19.99
C ASP A 33 0.00 -12.11 -19.33
N CYS A 34 0.72 -13.17 -19.73
CA CYS A 34 2.00 -13.54 -19.14
C CYS A 34 3.13 -12.53 -19.38
N THR A 35 2.87 -11.42 -20.08
CA THR A 35 3.84 -10.34 -20.28
C THR A 35 3.81 -9.29 -19.18
N LYS A 36 2.83 -9.34 -18.28
CA LYS A 36 2.70 -8.41 -17.14
C LYS A 36 2.31 -9.13 -15.86
N CYS A 37 2.59 -8.49 -14.74
CA CYS A 37 2.22 -8.95 -13.42
C CYS A 37 0.82 -8.49 -13.03
N LYS A 38 0.16 -9.29 -12.19
CA LYS A 38 -0.95 -8.84 -11.36
C LYS A 38 -0.39 -8.35 -10.04
N CYS A 39 -0.64 -7.09 -9.73
CA CYS A 39 0.02 -6.40 -8.65
C CYS A 39 -0.80 -6.38 -7.36
N PRO A 40 -0.13 -6.40 -6.19
CA PRO A 40 -0.76 -6.04 -4.94
C PRO A 40 -1.39 -4.65 -5.02
N ALA A 41 -2.47 -4.43 -4.27
CA ALA A 41 -3.10 -3.10 -4.20
C ALA A 41 -2.03 -2.05 -3.84
N GLY A 42 -2.01 -0.94 -4.60
CA GLY A 42 -1.08 0.19 -4.40
C GLY A 42 0.17 0.17 -5.25
N LEU A 43 0.29 -0.82 -6.11
CA LEU A 43 1.39 -0.98 -7.04
C LEU A 43 0.83 -1.21 -8.44
N ALA A 44 1.60 -0.78 -9.43
CA ALA A 44 1.29 -0.87 -10.84
C ALA A 44 2.59 -1.06 -11.64
N GLY A 45 2.47 -1.01 -12.96
CA GLY A 45 3.58 -1.29 -13.87
C GLY A 45 3.61 -2.75 -14.31
N VAL A 46 4.54 -3.06 -15.21
CA VAL A 46 4.62 -4.40 -15.82
C VAL A 46 5.09 -5.42 -14.78
N LEU A 47 5.96 -5.00 -13.87
CA LEU A 47 6.56 -5.81 -12.81
C LEU A 47 6.07 -5.39 -11.42
N CYS A 48 5.05 -4.55 -11.28
CA CYS A 48 4.61 -3.96 -10.01
C CYS A 48 5.61 -2.96 -9.40
N GLU A 49 6.50 -2.40 -10.22
CA GLU A 49 7.58 -1.50 -9.84
C GLU A 49 7.13 -0.07 -9.55
N SER A 50 6.00 0.36 -10.12
CA SER A 50 5.51 1.72 -10.07
C SER A 50 4.29 1.89 -9.17
N LEU A 51 3.95 3.14 -8.87
CA LEU A 51 2.69 3.49 -8.24
C LEU A 51 1.57 3.54 -9.30
N PRO A 52 0.32 3.21 -8.93
CA PRO A 52 -0.83 3.47 -9.77
C PRO A 52 -1.00 4.96 -10.08
N ILE A 53 -1.76 5.25 -11.13
CA ILE A 53 -2.12 6.63 -11.48
C ILE A 53 -3.00 7.18 -10.36
N SER A 54 -2.57 8.29 -9.77
CA SER A 54 -3.33 9.02 -8.75
C SER A 54 -4.23 10.06 -9.38
N THR A 55 -5.26 10.48 -8.64
CA THR A 55 -6.03 11.69 -8.94
C THR A 55 -5.08 12.89 -9.04
N PHE A 56 -5.38 13.79 -9.97
CA PHE A 56 -4.56 14.98 -10.20
C PHE A 56 -4.39 15.80 -8.91
N GLY A 57 -3.14 16.13 -8.57
CA GLY A 57 -2.80 16.92 -7.38
C GLY A 57 -2.38 16.10 -6.15
N CYS A 58 -2.34 14.77 -6.23
CA CYS A 58 -1.86 13.91 -5.14
C CYS A 58 -1.03 12.72 -5.65
N GLY A 59 -0.44 11.97 -4.72
CA GLY A 59 0.41 10.81 -4.99
C GLY A 59 1.87 11.14 -5.27
N GLY A 60 2.71 10.11 -5.30
CA GLY A 60 4.11 10.21 -5.70
C GLY A 60 5.13 9.48 -4.83
N GLU A 61 6.37 9.49 -5.28
CA GLU A 61 7.52 8.97 -4.54
C GLU A 61 8.02 10.02 -3.53
N LEU A 62 8.16 9.61 -2.28
CA LEU A 62 8.68 10.40 -1.19
C LEU A 62 9.95 9.74 -0.64
N PHE A 63 10.80 10.53 -0.01
CA PHE A 63 12.03 10.06 0.61
C PHE A 63 12.07 10.53 2.05
N ALA A 64 12.11 9.57 2.97
CA ALA A 64 12.31 9.84 4.39
C ALA A 64 13.74 10.34 4.62
N THR A 65 13.89 11.24 5.58
CA THR A 65 15.17 11.79 6.03
C THR A 65 15.31 11.64 7.54
N ALA A 66 16.46 12.04 8.10
CA ALA A 66 16.66 12.09 9.55
C ALA A 66 15.96 13.28 10.24
N VAL A 67 15.07 13.98 9.52
CA VAL A 67 14.25 15.08 10.03
C VAL A 67 12.79 14.73 9.79
N TRP A 68 11.93 15.04 10.76
CA TRP A 68 10.49 14.85 10.61
C TRP A 68 9.94 15.58 9.39
N GLN A 69 9.30 14.83 8.52
CA GLN A 69 8.56 15.31 7.36
C GLN A 69 7.08 15.01 7.52
N THR A 70 6.24 15.78 6.85
CA THR A 70 4.79 15.61 6.91
C THR A 70 4.24 15.33 5.51
N LEU A 71 3.30 14.38 5.43
CA LEU A 71 2.47 14.14 4.27
C LEU A 71 1.02 14.46 4.64
N THR A 72 0.42 15.38 3.89
CA THR A 72 -0.99 15.77 4.02
C THR A 72 -1.72 15.58 2.71
N ASN A 73 -2.98 15.19 2.77
CA ASN A 73 -3.84 15.18 1.58
C ASN A 73 -5.27 15.60 1.93
N THR A 74 -5.90 16.34 1.02
CA THR A 74 -7.32 16.69 1.05
C THR A 74 -8.01 16.43 -0.29
N ILE A 75 -7.32 15.79 -1.24
CA ILE A 75 -7.83 15.53 -2.59
C ILE A 75 -8.87 14.42 -2.54
N GLU A 76 -10.05 14.70 -3.09
CA GLU A 76 -11.08 13.71 -3.37
C GLU A 76 -10.66 12.85 -4.56
N GLY A 77 -10.70 11.53 -4.39
CA GLY A 77 -10.23 10.56 -5.38
C GLY A 77 -9.31 9.50 -4.79
N GLU A 78 -8.51 8.88 -5.65
CA GLU A 78 -7.58 7.82 -5.28
C GLU A 78 -6.14 8.33 -5.42
N CYS A 79 -5.39 8.27 -4.32
CA CYS A 79 -4.04 8.80 -4.24
C CYS A 79 -3.08 7.75 -3.68
N PHE A 80 -1.92 7.60 -4.30
CA PHE A 80 -0.94 6.58 -3.94
C PHE A 80 0.45 7.20 -3.74
N TRP A 81 1.04 6.96 -2.57
CA TRP A 81 2.41 7.36 -2.26
C TRP A 81 3.26 6.18 -1.85
N ARG A 82 4.56 6.27 -2.14
CA ARG A 82 5.58 5.38 -1.60
C ARG A 82 6.64 6.22 -0.90
N ILE A 83 6.78 6.02 0.40
CA ILE A 83 7.85 6.63 1.19
C ILE A 83 9.02 5.66 1.18
N ASN A 84 10.17 6.12 0.69
CA ASN A 84 11.39 5.34 0.58
C ASN A 84 12.40 5.80 1.65
N ALA A 85 13.08 4.85 2.28
CA ALA A 85 14.26 5.06 3.09
C ALA A 85 15.46 4.35 2.45
N PRO A 86 16.70 4.74 2.79
CA PRO A 86 17.89 4.03 2.36
C PRO A 86 17.83 2.54 2.77
N THR A 87 18.51 1.69 2.00
CA THR A 87 18.59 0.26 2.27
C THR A 87 19.00 0.00 3.72
N ASN A 88 18.38 -1.01 4.36
CA ASN A 88 18.57 -1.40 5.75
C ASN A 88 18.12 -0.39 6.81
N GLN A 89 17.45 0.70 6.43
CA GLN A 89 16.77 1.59 7.37
C GLN A 89 15.27 1.32 7.39
N ARG A 90 14.59 1.78 8.44
CA ARG A 90 13.14 1.60 8.64
C ARG A 90 12.51 2.96 8.85
N ILE A 91 11.29 3.12 8.40
CA ILE A 91 10.56 4.38 8.47
C ILE A 91 9.75 4.36 9.76
N HIS A 92 9.99 5.35 10.61
CA HIS A 92 9.16 5.66 11.75
C HIS A 92 8.08 6.63 11.29
N PHE A 93 6.80 6.33 11.57
CA PHE A 93 5.70 7.19 11.19
C PHE A 93 4.58 7.17 12.20
N GLU A 94 3.77 8.23 12.17
CA GLU A 94 2.60 8.38 13.03
C GLU A 94 1.51 9.09 12.24
N VAL A 95 0.28 8.58 12.35
CA VAL A 95 -0.88 9.28 11.79
C VAL A 95 -1.38 10.28 12.81
N LEU A 96 -1.28 11.56 12.48
CA LEU A 96 -1.71 12.66 13.35
C LEU A 96 -3.21 12.93 13.16
N GLU A 97 -3.68 12.85 11.92
CA GLU A 97 -5.07 13.11 11.56
C GLU A 97 -5.50 12.13 10.46
N ALA A 98 -6.72 11.62 10.55
CA ALA A 98 -7.38 10.90 9.47
C ALA A 98 -8.89 11.08 9.64
N ASN A 99 -9.43 11.97 8.82
CA ASN A 99 -10.83 12.35 8.82
C ASN A 99 -11.44 11.87 7.51
N PHE A 100 -12.14 10.75 7.55
CA PHE A 100 -12.91 10.21 6.44
C PHE A 100 -14.31 9.86 6.93
N GLU A 101 -15.25 9.68 6.00
CA GLU A 101 -16.57 9.18 6.32
C GLU A 101 -16.48 7.81 7.03
N CYS A 102 -17.03 7.75 8.24
CA CYS A 102 -17.04 6.52 9.03
C CYS A 102 -17.87 5.44 8.37
N ASP A 103 -17.31 4.24 8.27
CA ASP A 103 -18.05 3.01 8.06
C ASP A 103 -17.40 1.89 8.88
N SER A 104 -18.20 0.88 9.21
CA SER A 104 -17.79 -0.36 9.90
C SER A 104 -16.55 -1.02 9.30
N SER A 105 -16.35 -0.90 7.98
CA SER A 105 -15.26 -1.54 7.26
C SER A 105 -14.21 -0.57 6.71
N CYS A 106 -14.49 0.75 6.74
CA CYS A 106 -13.74 1.77 5.99
C CYS A 106 -13.43 1.32 4.53
N ALA A 107 -14.40 0.71 3.84
CA ALA A 107 -14.16 0.13 2.51
C ALA A 107 -14.09 1.18 1.39
N GLU A 108 -14.89 2.24 1.49
CA GLU A 108 -15.07 3.22 0.40
C GLU A 108 -14.30 4.53 0.63
N ASN A 109 -14.11 4.94 1.88
CA ASN A 109 -13.36 6.14 2.25
C ASN A 109 -12.34 5.77 3.33
N TYR A 110 -11.06 5.86 3.03
CA TYR A 110 -10.03 5.40 3.96
C TYR A 110 -8.64 5.96 3.65
N LEU A 111 -7.82 5.95 4.70
CA LEU A 111 -6.37 5.92 4.65
C LEU A 111 -5.92 4.46 4.87
N GLU A 112 -5.19 3.88 3.92
CA GLU A 112 -4.51 2.58 4.09
C GLU A 112 -3.01 2.82 4.16
N ILE A 113 -2.34 2.12 5.07
CA ILE A 113 -0.88 2.16 5.17
C ILE A 113 -0.34 0.73 5.23
N LYS A 114 0.52 0.39 4.26
CA LYS A 114 1.28 -0.87 4.22
C LYS A 114 2.72 -0.61 4.61
N HIS A 115 3.14 -1.21 5.71
CA HIS A 115 4.48 -1.03 6.27
C HIS A 115 5.18 -2.35 6.64
N THR A 116 4.53 -3.49 6.38
CA THR A 116 5.07 -4.84 6.63
C THR A 116 6.00 -5.29 5.51
N ASP A 117 6.73 -6.37 5.74
CA ASP A 117 7.61 -7.04 4.77
C ASP A 117 6.90 -7.58 3.52
N ASN A 118 5.58 -7.74 3.56
CA ASN A 118 4.79 -8.27 2.46
C ASN A 118 3.66 -7.31 2.04
N PHE A 119 3.85 -6.63 0.90
CA PHE A 119 2.85 -5.72 0.32
C PHE A 119 1.62 -6.41 -0.29
N GLN A 120 1.62 -7.74 -0.43
CA GLN A 120 0.41 -8.49 -0.79
C GLN A 120 -0.67 -8.40 0.29
N ARG A 121 -0.27 -8.25 1.55
CA ARG A 121 -1.20 -8.11 2.67
C ARG A 121 -1.84 -6.74 2.62
N THR A 122 -3.13 -6.68 2.92
CA THR A 122 -3.84 -5.41 3.13
C THR A 122 -3.19 -4.68 4.31
N GLY A 123 -2.96 -3.39 4.14
CA GLY A 123 -2.46 -2.53 5.20
C GLY A 123 -3.52 -2.33 6.28
N PHE A 124 -3.18 -1.62 7.34
CA PHE A 124 -4.22 -1.16 8.24
C PHE A 124 -4.99 -0.03 7.55
N ARG A 125 -6.32 -0.11 7.59
CA ARG A 125 -7.23 0.91 7.07
C ARG A 125 -7.86 1.67 8.22
N GLN A 126 -7.95 2.99 8.08
CA GLN A 126 -8.67 3.83 9.02
C GLN A 126 -9.45 4.92 8.29
N CYS A 127 -10.60 5.26 8.83
CA CYS A 127 -11.45 6.34 8.33
C CYS A 127 -11.79 7.35 9.42
N CYS A 128 -12.19 6.88 10.61
CA CYS A 128 -12.47 7.75 11.76
C CYS A 128 -12.11 7.14 13.12
N ASN A 129 -11.37 6.03 13.11
CA ASN A 129 -10.83 5.42 14.32
C ASN A 129 -9.56 6.16 14.74
N ALA A 130 -9.26 6.13 16.03
CA ALA A 130 -7.99 6.65 16.54
C ALA A 130 -6.82 5.96 15.84
N ALA A 131 -5.83 6.76 15.44
CA ALA A 131 -4.61 6.22 14.86
C ALA A 131 -3.93 5.27 15.86
N PRO A 132 -3.34 4.15 15.40
CA PRO A 132 -2.32 3.49 16.20
C PRO A 132 -1.23 4.53 16.50
N GLY A 133 -0.68 4.50 17.72
CA GLY A 133 0.45 5.36 18.08
C GLY A 133 1.67 5.15 17.15
N PRO A 134 2.85 5.68 17.48
CA PRO A 134 4.00 5.59 16.59
C PRO A 134 4.30 4.17 16.09
N ILE A 135 4.45 4.01 14.76
CA ILE A 135 4.74 2.72 14.09
C ILE A 135 6.14 2.78 13.48
N ILE A 136 6.83 1.63 13.51
CA ILE A 136 8.07 1.39 12.79
C ILE A 136 7.77 0.39 11.66
N SER A 137 8.13 0.73 10.42
CA SER A 137 8.00 -0.20 9.29
C SER A 137 8.90 -1.43 9.45
N GLN A 138 8.55 -2.53 8.80
CA GLN A 138 9.37 -3.76 8.79
C GLN A 138 10.45 -3.75 7.71
N GLN A 139 10.36 -2.80 6.77
CA GLN A 139 11.27 -2.64 5.63
C GLN A 139 11.51 -1.16 5.32
N ASN A 140 12.34 -0.86 4.33
CA ASN A 140 12.72 0.51 3.97
C ASN A 140 11.69 1.25 3.09
N GLN A 141 10.49 0.71 2.95
CA GLN A 141 9.41 1.31 2.16
C GLN A 141 8.07 1.18 2.85
N VAL A 142 7.29 2.26 2.79
CA VAL A 142 5.89 2.33 3.25
C VAL A 142 5.03 2.79 2.08
N LEU A 143 3.95 2.07 1.81
CA LEU A 143 2.93 2.51 0.85
C LEU A 143 1.80 3.19 1.62
N VAL A 144 1.39 4.37 1.17
CA VAL A 144 0.29 5.15 1.73
C VAL A 144 -0.75 5.36 0.64
N PHE A 145 -2.01 5.14 1.00
CA PHE A 145 -3.12 5.14 0.07
C PHE A 145 -4.25 5.95 0.67
N SER A 146 -4.85 6.81 -0.13
CA SER A 146 -6.06 7.49 0.27
C SER A 146 -7.10 7.28 -0.80
N ARG A 147 -8.30 6.88 -0.38
CA ARG A 147 -9.50 6.90 -1.21
C ARG A 147 -10.53 7.78 -0.53
N SER A 148 -11.06 8.75 -1.25
CA SER A 148 -12.20 9.55 -0.82
C SER A 148 -13.17 9.79 -1.97
N SER A 149 -14.46 9.67 -1.69
CA SER A 149 -15.58 10.02 -2.56
C SER A 149 -16.36 11.24 -2.05
N LYS A 150 -15.84 11.91 -1.01
CA LYS A 150 -16.46 13.06 -0.37
C LYS A 150 -15.48 14.23 -0.28
N PRO A 151 -15.93 15.46 -0.58
CA PRO A 151 -15.19 16.65 -0.19
C PRO A 151 -15.15 16.72 1.34
N SER A 152 -14.02 17.17 1.91
CA SER A 152 -13.66 17.24 3.36
C SER A 152 -12.80 16.10 3.93
N ALA A 153 -12.65 14.98 3.21
CA ALA A 153 -11.74 13.94 3.67
C ALA A 153 -10.29 14.46 3.72
N ASN A 154 -9.58 14.15 4.80
CA ASN A 154 -8.18 14.53 4.93
C ASN A 154 -7.38 13.57 5.80
N PHE A 155 -6.06 13.62 5.64
CA PHE A 155 -5.15 13.00 6.58
C PHE A 155 -3.86 13.79 6.70
N THR A 156 -3.19 13.58 7.83
CA THR A 156 -1.85 14.10 8.13
C THR A 156 -1.03 12.96 8.73
N ILE A 157 0.09 12.61 8.10
CA ILE A 157 1.08 11.66 8.60
C ILE A 157 2.40 12.39 8.77
N ARG A 158 3.11 12.13 9.87
CA ARG A 158 4.53 12.49 9.97
C ARG A 158 5.40 11.25 9.86
N TYR A 159 6.55 11.38 9.21
CA TYR A 159 7.51 10.30 9.01
C TYR A 159 8.96 10.78 9.11
N ILE A 160 9.85 9.86 9.47
CA ILE A 160 11.29 10.03 9.62
C ILE A 160 11.96 8.66 9.40
N ILE A 161 13.26 8.64 9.12
CA ILE A 161 14.05 7.40 9.18
C ILE A 161 14.47 7.10 10.63
#